data_AF-A0A1G3BFS2-F1
#
_entry.id   AF-A0A1G3BFS2-F1
#
_cell.length_a   1.000
_cell.length_b   1.000
_cell.length_c   1.000
_cell.angle_alpha   90.00
_cell.angle_beta   90.00
_cell.angle_gamma   90.00
#
_symmetry.space_group_name_H-M   'P 1'
#
loop_
_entity.id
_entity.type
_entity.pdbx_description
1 polymer ?
#
loop_
_entity_poly.entity_id
_entity_poly.type
_entity_poly.pdbx_seq_one_letter_code
_entity_poly.pdbx_strand_id
1 'polypeptide(L)'
;MKYTQCRLGRVFVVRFDHGEDFLKELTGLIKKEDVRAGIIHFLGALEEAEVVVGPERPVVPPTPMWRGFQDGREVVGLGTIFWKDNEPKVHVHSTIGREEKLLLGCIRKEAKIYLTIEAVIFELEGAMVKRQLDEKTKLDLLYIGG
;
A
#
# COMPACT_ATOMS: atom_id res chain seq x y z
N MET A 1 0.16 -13.45 -19.25
CA MET A 1 1.18 -12.79 -18.42
C MET A 1 1.66 -11.55 -19.15
N LYS A 2 1.76 -10.41 -18.48
CA LYS A 2 2.38 -9.18 -18.99
C LYS A 2 3.54 -8.83 -18.06
N TYR A 3 4.61 -8.28 -18.60
CA TYR A 3 5.79 -7.91 -17.82
C TYR A 3 6.50 -6.74 -18.49
N THR A 4 7.31 -6.02 -17.72
CA THR A 4 8.24 -5.02 -18.21
C THR A 4 9.51 -5.11 -17.38
N GLN A 5 10.65 -4.85 -18.01
CA GLN A 5 11.92 -4.76 -17.31
C GLN A 5 12.11 -3.31 -16.83
N CYS A 6 12.67 -3.17 -15.64
CA CYS A 6 13.05 -1.88 -15.07
C CYS A 6 14.40 -1.99 -14.36
N ARG A 7 14.89 -0.87 -13.84
CA ARG A 7 16.12 -0.80 -13.04
C ARG A 7 15.77 -0.35 -11.63
N LEU A 8 16.56 -0.79 -10.67
CA LEU A 8 16.48 -0.25 -9.32
C LEU A 8 17.07 1.18 -9.33
N GLY A 9 16.27 2.14 -8.87
CA GLY A 9 16.64 3.54 -8.73
C GLY A 9 17.08 3.89 -7.30
N ARG A 10 16.59 5.01 -6.78
CA ARG A 10 16.88 5.47 -5.41
C ARG A 10 16.27 4.53 -4.36
N VAL A 11 16.91 4.50 -3.19
CA VAL A 11 16.40 3.80 -2.00
C VAL A 11 16.19 4.81 -0.89
N PHE A 12 15.01 4.81 -0.30
CA PHE A 12 14.63 5.70 0.80
C PHE A 12 14.45 4.91 2.07
N VAL A 13 15.04 5.39 3.17
CA VAL A 13 14.77 4.91 4.52
C VAL A 13 13.93 5.98 5.21
N VAL A 14 12.76 5.58 5.70
CA VAL A 14 11.72 6.50 6.18
C VAL A 14 11.27 6.05 7.56
N ARG A 15 11.13 7.02 8.47
CA ARG A 15 10.45 6.85 9.75
C ARG A 15 9.19 7.70 9.72
N PHE A 16 8.08 7.12 10.12
CA PHE A 16 6.83 7.82 10.38
C PHE A 16 6.61 7.87 11.89
N ASP A 17 6.13 9.01 12.38
CA ASP A 17 6.04 9.30 13.80
C ASP A 17 4.61 9.06 14.32
N HIS A 18 4.50 8.89 15.64
CA HIS A 18 3.23 8.65 16.31
C HIS A 18 2.16 9.72 16.00
N GLY A 19 0.93 9.28 15.76
CA GLY A 19 -0.23 10.13 15.51
C GLY A 19 -0.39 10.57 14.06
N GLU A 20 0.59 10.29 13.19
CA GLU A 20 0.48 10.51 11.74
C GLU A 20 -0.43 9.47 11.06
N ASP A 21 -0.97 9.82 9.89
CA ASP A 21 -1.63 8.85 9.01
C ASP A 21 -0.62 8.28 8.02
N PHE A 22 -0.35 6.98 8.12
CA PHE A 22 0.67 6.29 7.33
C PHE A 22 0.46 6.43 5.83
N LEU A 23 -0.78 6.27 5.33
CA LEU A 23 -1.05 6.32 3.90
C LEU A 23 -0.88 7.74 3.35
N LYS A 24 -1.31 8.75 4.12
CA LYS A 24 -1.18 10.15 3.76
C LYS A 24 0.28 10.58 3.70
N GLU A 25 1.07 10.32 4.73
CA GLU A 25 2.48 10.72 4.79
C GLU A 25 3.30 9.99 3.72
N LEU A 26 3.06 8.68 3.53
CA LEU A 26 3.70 7.92 2.45
C LEU A 26 3.35 8.49 1.06
N THR A 27 2.08 8.80 0.82
CA THR A 27 1.64 9.43 -0.45
C THR A 27 2.28 10.80 -0.63
N GLY A 28 2.40 11.59 0.43
CA GLY A 28 3.07 12.89 0.43
C GLY A 28 4.54 12.79 0.03
N LEU A 29 5.27 11.85 0.64
CA LEU A 29 6.66 11.57 0.29
C LEU A 29 6.82 11.13 -1.16
N ILE A 30 5.98 10.20 -1.63
CA ILE A 30 6.00 9.70 -3.02
C ILE A 30 5.82 10.85 -4.02
N LYS A 31 4.89 11.78 -3.74
CA LYS A 31 4.70 12.97 -4.57
C LYS A 31 5.89 13.90 -4.53
N LYS A 32 6.40 14.19 -3.32
CA LYS A 32 7.53 15.11 -3.11
C LYS A 32 8.78 14.66 -3.86
N GLU A 33 9.09 13.37 -3.78
CA GLU A 33 10.29 12.78 -4.37
C GLU A 33 10.08 12.29 -5.81
N ASP A 34 8.85 12.44 -6.34
CA ASP A 34 8.41 12.00 -7.67
C ASP A 34 8.64 10.50 -7.98
N VAL A 35 8.41 9.63 -6.99
CA VAL A 35 8.58 8.18 -7.16
C VAL A 35 7.44 7.61 -7.99
N ARG A 36 7.67 7.41 -9.30
CA ARG A 36 6.63 6.98 -10.27
C ARG A 36 6.27 5.50 -10.20
N ALA A 37 7.24 4.66 -9.85
CA ALA A 37 7.03 3.25 -9.60
C ALA A 37 7.95 2.79 -8.47
N GLY A 38 7.49 1.86 -7.64
CA GLY A 38 8.27 1.41 -6.50
C GLY A 38 7.66 0.25 -5.72
N ILE A 39 8.48 -0.31 -4.84
CA ILE A 39 8.09 -1.27 -3.81
C ILE A 39 8.45 -0.71 -2.44
N ILE A 40 7.56 -0.90 -1.48
CA ILE A 40 7.76 -0.53 -0.07
C ILE A 40 7.73 -1.78 0.79
N HIS A 41 8.67 -1.87 1.73
CA HIS A 41 8.63 -2.79 2.86
C HIS A 41 8.57 -1.96 4.14
N PHE A 42 7.79 -2.38 5.11
CA PHE A 42 7.72 -1.66 6.38
C PHE A 42 7.31 -2.56 7.55
N LEU A 43 7.64 -2.09 8.75
CA LEU A 43 7.20 -2.66 10.01
C LEU A 43 6.99 -1.54 11.04
N GLY A 44 6.31 -1.85 12.14
CA GLY A 44 6.06 -0.90 13.22
C GLY A 44 4.72 -1.20 13.88
N ALA A 45 4.01 -0.16 14.33
CA ALA A 45 2.70 -0.33 14.91
C ALA A 45 1.68 0.72 14.45
N LEU A 46 0.41 0.31 14.45
CA LEU A 46 -0.75 1.14 14.15
C LEU A 46 -1.68 1.12 15.36
N GLU A 47 -2.27 2.26 15.71
CA GLU A 47 -3.31 2.31 16.75
C GLU A 47 -4.69 1.95 16.20
N GLU A 48 -4.96 2.33 14.94
CA GLU A 48 -6.18 2.02 14.20
C GLU A 48 -5.89 1.85 12.70
N ALA A 49 -6.74 1.09 12.01
CA ALA A 49 -6.79 1.04 10.54
C ALA A 49 -8.07 0.35 10.03
N GLU A 50 -8.54 0.77 8.86
CA GLU A 50 -9.50 0.02 8.05
C GLU A 50 -8.80 -0.79 6.95
N VAL A 51 -9.10 -2.10 6.93
CA VAL A 51 -8.42 -3.09 6.11
C VAL A 51 -9.43 -3.91 5.30
N VAL A 52 -9.15 -4.09 4.00
CA VAL A 52 -9.88 -5.04 3.16
C VAL A 52 -9.22 -6.41 3.25
N VAL A 53 -9.93 -7.39 3.78
CA VAL A 53 -9.41 -8.76 4.05
C VAL A 53 -9.77 -9.77 2.94
N GLY A 54 -10.13 -9.28 1.76
CA GLY A 54 -10.60 -10.06 0.63
C GLY A 54 -12.03 -9.68 0.23
N PRO A 55 -12.63 -10.39 -0.73
CA PRO A 55 -14.01 -10.15 -1.12
C PRO A 55 -15.00 -10.95 -0.25
N GLU A 56 -16.26 -10.50 -0.20
CA GLU A 56 -17.34 -11.28 0.45
C GLU A 56 -17.59 -12.62 -0.26
N ARG A 57 -17.46 -12.63 -1.59
CA ARG A 57 -17.59 -13.80 -2.45
C ARG A 57 -16.59 -13.70 -3.61
N PRO A 58 -16.11 -14.83 -4.17
CA PRO A 58 -15.18 -14.82 -5.30
C PRO A 58 -15.91 -14.53 -6.63
N VAL A 59 -16.48 -13.34 -6.75
CA VAL A 59 -17.21 -12.86 -7.93
C VAL A 59 -16.56 -11.59 -8.50
N VAL A 60 -16.85 -11.27 -9.76
CA VAL A 60 -16.32 -10.09 -10.45
C VAL A 60 -17.48 -9.25 -10.98
N PRO A 61 -17.59 -7.95 -10.61
CA PRO A 61 -16.71 -7.22 -9.69
C PRO A 61 -16.83 -7.69 -8.23
N PRO A 62 -15.77 -7.56 -7.41
CA PRO A 62 -15.79 -8.00 -6.02
C PRO A 62 -16.45 -6.96 -5.09
N THR A 63 -17.23 -7.43 -4.12
CA THR A 63 -17.61 -6.62 -2.95
C THR A 63 -16.54 -6.79 -1.86
N PRO A 64 -15.85 -5.72 -1.42
CA PRO A 64 -14.78 -5.82 -0.43
C PRO A 64 -15.32 -6.12 0.96
N MET A 65 -14.68 -7.06 1.67
CA MET A 65 -14.94 -7.33 3.07
C MET A 65 -14.01 -6.47 3.93
N TRP A 66 -14.60 -5.58 4.72
CA TRP A 66 -13.87 -4.66 5.60
C TRP A 66 -13.74 -5.22 7.02
N ARG A 67 -12.59 -4.97 7.63
CA ARG A 67 -12.34 -5.14 9.06
C ARG A 67 -11.55 -3.94 9.55
N GLY A 68 -11.76 -3.59 10.81
CA GLY A 68 -11.00 -2.53 11.47
C GLY A 68 -10.62 -2.90 12.88
N PHE A 69 -9.74 -2.11 13.46
CA PHE A 69 -9.34 -2.18 14.86
C PHE A 69 -9.00 -0.78 15.36
N GLN A 70 -9.03 -0.61 16.68
CA GLN A 70 -8.68 0.63 17.37
C GLN A 70 -8.12 0.30 18.76
N ASP A 71 -7.13 -0.61 18.79
CA ASP A 71 -6.61 -1.23 20.01
C ASP A 71 -5.08 -1.37 20.00
N GLY A 72 -4.35 -0.77 19.06
CA GLY A 72 -2.89 -0.87 19.00
C GLY A 72 -2.39 -2.26 18.56
N ARG A 73 -1.73 -2.34 17.40
CA ARG A 73 -1.25 -3.60 16.82
C ARG A 73 0.09 -3.43 16.14
N GLU A 74 0.92 -4.46 16.27
CA GLU A 74 2.13 -4.63 15.45
C GLU A 74 1.73 -4.83 13.99
N VAL A 75 2.51 -4.28 13.07
CA VAL A 75 2.30 -4.40 11.63
C VAL A 75 3.60 -4.76 10.93
N VAL A 76 3.50 -5.69 9.97
CA VAL A 76 4.51 -5.91 8.94
C VAL A 76 3.81 -5.90 7.60
N GLY A 77 4.39 -5.19 6.63
CA GLY A 77 3.73 -4.99 5.36
C GLY A 77 4.65 -4.80 4.18
N LEU A 78 4.05 -4.98 3.02
CA LEU A 78 4.65 -4.75 1.72
C LEU A 78 3.63 -4.06 0.82
N GLY A 79 4.11 -3.17 -0.03
CA GLY A 79 3.26 -2.52 -1.00
C GLY A 79 3.95 -2.18 -2.30
N THR A 80 3.14 -1.73 -3.24
CA THR A 80 3.59 -1.21 -4.52
C THR A 80 3.12 0.22 -4.71
N ILE A 81 3.93 1.00 -5.41
CA ILE A 81 3.66 2.38 -5.79
C ILE A 81 3.53 2.38 -7.30
N PHE A 82 2.36 2.73 -7.81
CA PHE A 82 2.14 2.95 -9.24
C PHE A 82 1.15 4.10 -9.43
N TRP A 83 1.39 4.99 -10.38
CA TRP A 83 0.55 6.17 -10.55
C TRP A 83 -0.67 5.89 -11.40
N LYS A 84 -1.79 6.52 -11.06
CA LYS A 84 -2.95 6.69 -11.93
C LYS A 84 -2.98 8.15 -12.34
N ASP A 85 -2.77 8.42 -13.61
CA ASP A 85 -2.65 9.79 -14.12
C ASP A 85 -1.58 10.58 -13.34
N ASN A 86 -1.97 11.65 -12.64
CA ASN A 86 -1.08 12.50 -11.84
C ASN A 86 -1.11 12.20 -10.33
N GLU A 87 -1.69 11.06 -9.94
CA GLU A 87 -1.86 10.69 -8.54
C GLU A 87 -1.20 9.34 -8.23
N PRO A 88 -0.28 9.27 -7.25
CA PRO A 88 0.26 8.00 -6.80
C PRO A 88 -0.83 7.14 -6.16
N LYS A 89 -0.81 5.85 -6.49
CA LYS A 89 -1.63 4.83 -5.82
C LYS A 89 -0.72 3.85 -5.12
N VAL A 90 -0.72 3.96 -3.80
CA VAL A 90 -0.11 2.99 -2.91
C VAL A 90 -1.06 1.82 -2.74
N HIS A 91 -0.56 0.60 -2.92
CA HIS A 91 -1.29 -0.63 -2.64
C HIS A 91 -0.49 -1.48 -1.66
N VAL A 92 -0.91 -1.45 -0.40
CA VAL A 92 -0.20 -2.03 0.74
C VAL A 92 -1.01 -3.16 1.33
N HIS A 93 -0.39 -4.33 1.40
CA HIS A 93 -0.89 -5.48 2.14
C HIS A 93 -0.05 -5.67 3.39
N SER A 94 -0.71 -6.03 4.49
CA SER A 94 -0.07 -6.15 5.79
C SER A 94 -0.68 -7.25 6.64
N THR A 95 0.18 -7.88 7.43
CA THR A 95 -0.23 -8.67 8.59
C THR A 95 -0.21 -7.75 9.80
N ILE A 96 -1.33 -7.66 10.50
CA ILE A 96 -1.53 -6.76 11.64
C ILE A 96 -1.98 -7.61 12.83
N GLY A 97 -1.26 -7.52 13.95
CA GLY A 97 -1.40 -8.49 15.04
C GLY A 97 -1.38 -7.88 16.43
N ARG A 98 -2.20 -8.46 17.31
CA ARG A 98 -2.12 -8.29 18.77
C ARG A 98 -2.50 -9.59 19.45
N GLU A 99 -1.61 -10.11 20.29
CA GLU A 99 -1.75 -11.44 20.91
C GLU A 99 -1.99 -12.51 19.83
N GLU A 100 -3.03 -13.34 19.97
CA GLU A 100 -3.39 -14.38 18.99
C GLU A 100 -4.28 -13.85 17.85
N LYS A 101 -4.67 -12.56 17.88
CA LYS A 101 -5.55 -11.96 16.86
C LYS A 101 -4.72 -11.41 15.72
N LEU A 102 -4.86 -12.02 14.55
CA LEU A 102 -4.21 -11.59 13.31
C LEU A 102 -5.25 -11.07 12.30
N LEU A 103 -4.86 -10.04 11.58
CA LEU A 103 -5.63 -9.42 10.52
C LEU A 103 -4.71 -9.24 9.32
N LEU A 104 -4.96 -10.01 8.26
CA LEU A 104 -4.21 -9.95 7.01
C LEU A 104 -5.09 -9.30 5.94
N GLY A 105 -4.59 -8.24 5.30
CA GLY A 105 -5.33 -7.61 4.22
C GLY A 105 -4.67 -6.35 3.69
N CYS A 106 -5.40 -5.63 2.84
CA CYS A 106 -4.98 -4.37 2.27
C CYS A 106 -5.38 -3.21 3.18
N ILE A 107 -4.42 -2.46 3.71
CA ILE A 107 -4.72 -1.21 4.44
C ILE A 107 -5.28 -0.19 3.45
N ARG A 108 -6.43 0.41 3.74
CA ARG A 108 -7.08 1.33 2.80
C ARG A 108 -7.52 2.66 3.40
N LYS A 109 -7.79 2.74 4.71
CA LYS A 109 -8.13 4.01 5.38
C LYS A 109 -7.68 4.00 6.84
N GLU A 110 -7.70 5.19 7.44
CA GLU A 110 -7.56 5.43 8.89
C GLU A 110 -6.31 4.79 9.49
N ALA A 111 -5.18 4.82 8.76
CA ALA A 111 -3.97 4.08 9.13
C ALA A 111 -3.10 4.88 10.11
N LYS A 112 -3.60 5.08 11.33
CA LYS A 112 -2.94 5.94 12.32
C LYS A 112 -1.80 5.22 13.04
N ILE A 113 -0.64 5.87 13.08
CA ILE A 113 0.59 5.27 13.57
C ILE A 113 0.64 5.29 15.10
N TYR A 114 0.96 4.12 15.67
CA TYR A 114 1.29 3.97 17.08
C TYR A 114 2.81 3.85 17.23
N LEU A 115 3.42 4.77 18.00
CA LEU A 115 4.87 4.88 18.21
C LEU A 115 5.68 5.20 16.94
N THR A 116 5.79 4.26 15.99
CA THR A 116 6.59 4.43 14.77
C THR A 116 6.18 3.43 13.69
N ILE A 117 6.38 3.81 12.43
CA ILE A 117 6.57 2.87 11.31
C ILE A 117 7.91 3.16 10.65
N GLU A 118 8.69 2.11 10.42
CA GLU A 118 9.94 2.16 9.67
C GLU A 118 9.71 1.53 8.30
N ALA A 119 10.04 2.27 7.24
CA ALA A 119 9.85 1.82 5.86
C ALA A 119 11.11 1.98 5.02
N VAL A 120 11.28 1.04 4.10
CA VAL A 120 12.28 1.10 3.03
C VAL A 120 11.55 1.09 1.69
N ILE A 121 11.77 2.14 0.89
CA ILE A 121 11.18 2.31 -0.43
C ILE A 121 12.28 2.09 -1.48
N PHE A 122 12.04 1.17 -2.40
CA PHE A 122 12.88 0.91 -3.56
C PHE A 122 12.19 1.49 -4.79
N GLU A 123 12.77 2.51 -5.39
CA GLU A 123 12.28 3.10 -6.63
C GLU A 123 12.59 2.20 -7.83
N LEU A 124 11.65 2.14 -8.78
CA LEU A 124 11.77 1.39 -10.02
C LEU A 124 11.78 2.35 -11.21
N GLU A 125 12.93 2.48 -11.86
CA GLU A 125 13.14 3.38 -13.00
C GLU A 125 12.93 2.65 -14.34
N GLY A 126 12.32 3.35 -15.30
CA GLY A 126 12.06 2.83 -16.64
C GLY A 126 10.93 1.79 -16.70
N ALA A 127 10.23 1.53 -15.59
CA ALA A 127 9.07 0.66 -15.58
C ALA A 127 7.92 1.31 -16.37
N MET A 128 7.53 0.70 -17.50
CA MET A 128 6.36 1.13 -18.26
C MET A 128 5.07 0.63 -17.60
N VAL A 129 4.70 1.26 -16.48
CA VAL A 129 3.57 0.83 -15.66
C VAL A 129 2.71 2.00 -15.21
N LYS A 130 1.41 1.75 -15.09
CA LYS A 130 0.45 2.68 -14.49
C LYS A 130 -0.71 1.93 -13.88
N ARG A 131 -1.48 2.60 -13.03
CA ARG A 131 -2.80 2.15 -12.63
C ARG A 131 -3.83 2.62 -13.65
N GLN A 132 -4.73 1.72 -14.01
CA GLN A 132 -5.85 2.02 -14.90
C GLN A 132 -7.10 1.32 -14.39
N LEU A 133 -8.24 2.00 -14.48
CA LEU A 133 -9.52 1.39 -14.16
C LEU A 133 -9.81 0.28 -15.18
N ASP A 134 -10.05 -0.92 -14.67
CA ASP A 134 -10.51 -2.04 -15.48
C ASP A 134 -12.04 -2.13 -15.42
N GLU A 135 -12.69 -2.05 -16.58
CA GLU A 135 -14.15 -1.99 -16.66
C GLU A 135 -14.84 -3.27 -16.19
N LYS A 136 -14.16 -4.41 -16.24
CA LYS A 136 -14.73 -5.70 -15.82
C LYS A 136 -14.72 -5.83 -14.29
N THR A 137 -13.59 -5.52 -13.67
CA THR A 137 -13.39 -5.67 -12.22
C THR A 137 -13.81 -4.45 -11.43
N LYS A 138 -13.93 -3.28 -12.07
CA LYS A 138 -14.13 -1.97 -11.44
C LYS A 138 -13.02 -1.59 -10.44
N LEU A 139 -11.82 -2.14 -10.66
CA LEU A 139 -10.64 -1.87 -9.83
C LEU A 139 -9.56 -1.15 -10.64
N ASP A 140 -8.74 -0.37 -9.94
CA ASP A 140 -7.52 0.20 -10.50
C ASP A 140 -6.43 -0.87 -10.55
N LEU A 141 -6.34 -1.55 -11.69
CA LEU A 141 -5.36 -2.62 -11.93
C LEU A 141 -4.03 -2.06 -12.44
N LEU A 142 -2.97 -2.85 -12.25
CA LEU A 142 -1.68 -2.58 -12.86
C LEU A 142 -1.79 -2.81 -14.37
N TYR A 143 -1.64 -1.74 -15.14
CA TYR A 143 -1.43 -1.79 -16.58
C TYR A 143 0.07 -1.72 -16.86
N ILE A 144 0.55 -2.64 -17.71
CA ILE A 144 1.92 -2.67 -18.18
C ILE A 144 1.89 -2.22 -19.65
N GLY A 145 2.54 -1.09 -19.91
CA GLY A 145 2.71 -0.53 -21.25
C GLY A 145 3.77 -1.30 -22.04
N GLY A 146 3.48 -1.48 -23.32
CA GLY A 146 4.38 -1.96 -24.36
C GLY A 146 4.08 -1.18 -25.62
#